data_AF-A0A818YR44-F1
#
_entry.id   AF-A0A818YR44-F1
#
_cell.length_a   1.000
_cell.length_b   1.000
_cell.length_c   1.000
_cell.angle_alpha   90.00
_cell.angle_beta   90.00
_cell.angle_gamma   90.00
#
_symmetry.space_group_name_H-M   'P 1'
#
loop_
_entity.id
_entity.type
_entity.pdbx_description
1 polymer ?
#
loop_
_entity_poly.entity_id
_entity_poly.type
_entity_poly.pdbx_seq_one_letter_code
_entity_poly.pdbx_strand_id
1 'polypeptide(L)'
;MVTSSQSSIKSRSNDDECKKEKITIDDRNRSTNSTLSNPCALCLTEEKQLACIPCGHMVTCVACGHSLRLCPICRREISAFARIYI
;
A
#
# COMPACT_ATOMS: atom_id res chain seq x y z
N MET A 1 -49.03 8.98 -28.43
CA MET A 1 -48.54 10.21 -29.08
C MET A 1 -47.19 10.52 -28.45
N VAL A 2 -46.13 10.49 -29.26
CA VAL A 2 -44.77 10.92 -28.93
C VAL A 2 -44.78 12.42 -28.55
N THR A 3 -43.88 12.95 -27.72
CA THR A 3 -42.55 13.39 -28.16
C THR A 3 -41.49 13.37 -27.06
N SER A 4 -40.32 12.89 -27.48
CA SER A 4 -38.99 13.01 -26.87
C SER A 4 -38.54 14.45 -26.69
N SER A 5 -37.68 14.70 -25.70
CA SER A 5 -36.56 15.68 -25.70
C SER A 5 -35.82 15.55 -24.35
N GLN A 6 -34.90 14.60 -24.20
CA GLN A 6 -33.45 14.84 -24.31
C GLN A 6 -32.98 16.12 -23.59
N SER A 7 -32.44 15.93 -22.38
CA SER A 7 -31.44 16.83 -21.81
C SER A 7 -30.19 16.01 -21.51
N SER A 8 -29.29 16.06 -22.47
CA SER A 8 -27.90 15.65 -22.38
C SER A 8 -27.19 16.44 -21.28
N ILE A 9 -26.54 15.77 -20.32
CA ILE A 9 -25.13 16.05 -20.00
C ILE A 9 -24.48 14.71 -19.68
N LYS A 10 -23.54 14.36 -20.55
CA LYS A 10 -22.68 13.19 -20.52
C LYS A 10 -21.39 13.62 -19.82
N SER A 11 -21.23 13.29 -18.55
CA SER A 11 -19.95 13.52 -17.86
C SER A 11 -19.09 12.28 -18.00
N ARG A 12 -18.42 12.20 -19.16
CA ARG A 12 -17.21 11.41 -19.35
C ARG A 12 -16.05 12.15 -18.68
N SER A 13 -15.28 11.45 -17.87
CA SER A 13 -13.88 11.76 -17.59
C SER A 13 -13.15 10.43 -17.74
N ASN A 14 -12.71 10.12 -18.97
CA ASN A 14 -11.37 10.40 -19.49
C ASN A 14 -10.29 9.83 -18.57
N ASP A 15 -9.71 8.73 -19.07
CA ASP A 15 -8.47 8.14 -18.62
C ASP A 15 -7.35 9.17 -18.68
N ASP A 16 -6.76 9.48 -17.53
CA ASP A 16 -5.45 10.14 -17.46
C ASP A 16 -4.62 9.45 -16.36
N GLU A 17 -3.95 8.41 -16.82
CA GLU A 17 -2.65 7.94 -16.41
C GLU A 17 -1.79 8.99 -15.67
N CYS A 18 -1.68 8.91 -14.34
CA CYS A 18 -0.62 9.62 -13.62
C CYS A 18 0.70 8.85 -13.78
N LYS A 19 1.34 9.08 -14.93
CA LYS A 19 2.74 8.77 -15.20
C LYS A 19 3.64 9.56 -14.24
N LYS A 20 4.23 8.82 -13.30
CA LYS A 20 5.63 8.89 -12.85
C LYS A 20 6.30 10.26 -13.01
N GLU A 21 6.09 11.14 -12.04
CA GLU A 21 6.86 12.38 -11.94
C GLU A 21 8.24 12.08 -11.32
N LYS A 22 9.28 12.22 -12.15
CA LYS A 22 10.69 12.07 -11.80
C LYS A 22 11.14 13.38 -11.15
N ILE A 23 11.09 13.47 -9.82
CA ILE A 23 11.72 14.56 -9.09
C ILE A 23 13.23 14.29 -9.07
N THR A 24 13.99 15.03 -9.88
CA THR A 24 15.45 15.10 -9.80
C THR A 24 15.85 16.23 -8.86
N ILE A 25 16.31 15.88 -7.66
CA ILE A 25 17.08 16.76 -6.79
C ILE A 25 18.40 16.04 -6.56
N ASP A 26 19.48 16.59 -7.11
CA ASP A 26 20.84 16.09 -6.94
C ASP A 26 21.32 16.38 -5.51
N ASP A 27 21.23 15.36 -4.65
CA ASP A 27 21.87 15.36 -3.33
C ASP A 27 22.90 14.22 -3.26
N ARG A 28 24.14 14.62 -2.95
CA ARG A 28 25.36 13.81 -2.95
C ARG A 28 25.25 12.57 -2.06
N ASN A 29 25.52 11.41 -2.65
CA ASN A 29 26.00 10.18 -2.00
C ASN A 29 25.17 9.65 -0.81
N ARG A 30 24.21 8.78 -1.12
CA ARG A 30 23.87 7.66 -0.24
C ARG A 30 23.58 6.41 -1.05
N SER A 31 24.64 5.72 -1.46
CA SER A 31 24.55 4.33 -1.91
C SER A 31 24.17 3.44 -0.72
N THR A 32 22.88 3.29 -0.45
CA THR A 32 22.34 2.12 0.26
C THR A 32 21.50 1.35 -0.73
N ASN A 33 22.19 0.66 -1.63
CA ASN A 33 21.59 -0.18 -2.66
C ASN A 33 21.09 -1.48 -2.01
N SER A 34 19.84 -1.45 -1.56
CA SER A 34 19.01 -2.62 -1.30
C SER A 34 17.56 -2.17 -1.38
N THR A 35 17.09 -1.95 -2.61
CA THR A 35 15.69 -1.65 -2.89
C THR A 35 14.86 -2.90 -2.59
N LEU A 36 14.55 -3.14 -1.31
CA LEU A 36 13.63 -4.20 -0.91
C LEU A 36 12.32 -4.02 -1.66
N SER A 37 11.81 -5.10 -2.25
CA SER A 37 10.59 -5.05 -3.08
C SER A 37 9.35 -4.70 -2.23
N ASN A 38 9.35 -5.16 -0.98
CA ASN A 38 8.23 -5.04 -0.06
C ASN A 38 8.70 -4.79 1.39
N PRO A 39 9.31 -3.63 1.69
CA PRO A 39 9.87 -3.36 3.01
C PRO A 39 8.77 -3.25 4.07
N CYS A 40 9.09 -3.66 5.29
CA CYS A 40 8.27 -3.48 6.47
C CYS A 40 7.99 -1.99 6.68
N ALA A 41 6.72 -1.66 6.92
CA ALA A 41 6.30 -0.27 7.09
C ALA A 41 6.82 0.39 8.40
N LEU A 42 7.44 -0.39 9.30
CA LEU A 42 7.94 0.09 10.58
C LEU A 42 9.46 0.30 10.57
N CYS A 43 10.24 -0.75 10.27
CA CYS A 43 11.70 -0.64 10.30
C CYS A 43 12.33 -0.28 8.94
N LEU A 44 11.62 -0.45 7.83
CA LEU A 44 12.13 -0.27 6.45
C LEU A 44 13.44 -1.03 6.16
N THR A 45 13.78 -2.02 6.98
CA THR A 45 15.06 -2.75 6.94
C THR A 45 14.88 -4.19 6.44
N GLU A 46 13.73 -4.81 6.76
CA GLU A 46 13.39 -6.18 6.37
C GLU A 46 12.09 -6.20 5.55
N GLU A 47 11.84 -7.28 4.82
CA GLU A 47 10.61 -7.44 4.05
C GLU A 47 9.40 -7.76 4.94
N LYS A 48 8.22 -7.44 4.44
CA LYS A 48 6.95 -7.83 5.04
C LYS A 48 6.83 -9.35 4.98
N GLN A 49 6.69 -9.98 6.15
CA GLN A 49 6.59 -11.45 6.27
C GLN A 49 5.40 -11.89 7.12
N LEU A 50 4.68 -10.97 7.75
CA LEU A 50 3.57 -11.29 8.66
C LEU A 50 2.24 -10.72 8.17
N ALA A 51 1.24 -11.60 8.06
CA ALA A 51 -0.16 -11.24 7.88
C ALA A 51 -0.89 -11.23 9.23
N CYS A 52 -1.66 -10.18 9.51
CA CYS A 52 -2.39 -9.99 10.76
C CYS A 52 -3.71 -10.80 10.75
N ILE A 53 -3.91 -11.77 11.63
CA ILE A 53 -5.16 -12.52 11.75
C ILE A 53 -6.10 -11.81 12.74
N PRO A 54 -7.40 -11.62 12.43
CA PRO A 54 -8.15 -12.18 11.29
C PRO A 54 -8.26 -11.28 10.06
N CYS A 55 -7.66 -10.08 10.03
CA CYS A 55 -7.86 -9.13 8.93
C CYS A 55 -7.07 -9.40 7.63
N GLY A 56 -6.02 -10.22 7.67
CA GLY A 56 -5.20 -10.60 6.52
C GLY A 56 -4.17 -9.56 6.05
N HIS A 57 -4.17 -8.32 6.57
CA HIS A 57 -3.22 -7.30 6.10
C HIS A 57 -1.76 -7.65 6.43
N MET A 58 -0.90 -7.54 5.42
CA MET A 58 0.54 -7.78 5.53
C MET A 58 1.28 -6.44 5.57
N VAL A 59 1.84 -6.08 6.73
CA VAL A 59 2.41 -4.74 6.94
C VAL A 59 3.77 -4.73 7.66
N THR A 60 4.11 -5.82 8.35
CA THR A 60 5.32 -5.91 9.18
C THR A 60 6.23 -7.09 8.84
N CYS A 61 7.52 -6.94 9.17
CA CYS A 61 8.46 -8.05 9.30
C CYS A 61 8.24 -8.79 10.63
N VAL A 62 8.96 -9.89 10.84
CA VAL A 62 8.86 -10.71 12.05
C VAL A 62 9.29 -9.96 13.31
N ALA A 63 10.38 -9.20 13.25
CA ALA A 63 10.88 -8.43 14.39
C ALA A 63 9.85 -7.38 14.84
N CYS A 64 9.25 -6.66 13.89
CA CYS A 64 8.33 -5.57 14.21
C CYS A 64 6.92 -6.03 14.59
N GLY A 65 6.50 -7.25 14.20
CA GLY A 65 5.16 -7.76 14.48
C GLY A 65 4.85 -7.95 15.97
N HIS A 66 5.84 -8.35 16.77
CA HIS A 66 5.66 -8.69 18.19
C HIS A 66 5.15 -7.52 19.06
N SER A 67 5.44 -6.28 18.65
CA SER A 67 5.04 -5.07 19.38
C SER A 67 3.63 -4.58 19.03
N LEU A 68 2.94 -5.23 18.09
CA LEU A 68 1.64 -4.79 17.59
C LEU A 68 0.48 -5.56 18.24
N ARG A 69 -0.51 -4.81 18.74
CA ARG A 69 -1.80 -5.34 19.21
C ARG A 69 -2.94 -5.08 18.23
N LEU A 70 -2.82 -4.02 17.42
CA LEU A 70 -3.80 -3.60 16.42
C LEU A 70 -3.15 -3.57 15.04
N CYS A 71 -3.90 -3.97 14.01
CA CYS A 71 -3.47 -3.89 12.63
C CYS A 71 -3.26 -2.41 12.22
N PRO A 72 -2.06 -2.00 11.75
CA PRO A 72 -1.80 -0.64 11.28
C PRO A 72 -2.69 -0.17 10.12
N ILE A 73 -3.24 -1.09 9.33
CA ILE A 73 -4.08 -0.77 8.17
C ILE A 73 -5.53 -0.56 8.57
N CYS A 74 -6.14 -1.54 9.25
CA CYS A 74 -7.58 -1.53 9.52
C CYS A 74 -7.94 -1.42 11.01
N ARG A 75 -6.96 -1.21 11.88
CA ARG A 75 -7.09 -1.00 13.34
C ARG A 75 -7.82 -2.13 14.09
N ARG A 76 -7.98 -3.30 13.48
CA ARG A 76 -8.57 -4.49 14.12
C ARG A 76 -7.55 -5.13 15.07
N GLU A 77 -8.03 -5.67 16.18
CA GLU A 77 -7.20 -6.48 17.08
C GLU A 77 -6.57 -7.67 16.36
N ILE A 78 -5.28 -7.88 16.64
CA ILE A 78 -4.49 -8.97 16.08
C ILE A 78 -4.56 -10.13 17.07
N SER A 79 -5.21 -11.22 16.67
CA SER A 79 -5.26 -12.44 17.46
C SER A 79 -4.02 -13.31 17.26
N ALA A 80 -3.47 -13.31 16.05
CA ALA A 80 -2.26 -14.04 15.69
C ALA A 80 -1.58 -13.41 14.46
N PHE A 81 -0.34 -13.80 14.21
CA PHE A 81 0.37 -13.52 12.97
C PHE A 81 0.60 -14.81 12.18
N ALA A 82 0.31 -14.78 10.89
CA ALA A 82 0.68 -15.84 9.96
C ALA A 82 1.94 -15.43 9.19
N ARG A 83 2.95 -16.30 9.17
CA ARG A 83 4.18 -16.05 8.39
C ARG A 83 3.94 -16.43 6.93
N ILE A 84 4.20 -15.50 6.02
CA ILE A 84 4.04 -15.66 4.58
C ILE A 84 5.41 -15.85 3.95
N TYR A 85 5.51 -16.83 3.05
CA TYR A 85 6.68 -17.10 2.21
C TYR A 85 6.28 -16.76 0.77
N ILE A 86 6.96 -15.79 0.17
CA ILE A 86 6.76 -15.32 -1.21
C ILE A 86 7.97 -15.64 -2.08
#